data_AF-A0A7X6PAG0-F1
#
_entry.id   AF-A0A7X6PAG0-F1
#
_cell.length_a   1.000
_cell.length_b   1.000
_cell.length_c   1.000
_cell.angle_alpha   90.00
_cell.angle_beta   90.00
_cell.angle_gamma   90.00
#
_symmetry.space_group_name_H-M   'P 1'
#
loop_
_entity.id
_entity.type
_entity.pdbx_description
1 polymer ?
#
loop_
_entity_poly.entity_id
_entity_poly.type
_entity_poly.pdbx_seq_one_letter_code
_entity_poly.pdbx_strand_id
1 'polypeptide(L)' 'MKKYTLILIILSLFALLSAVIGNASQIGFARLQYDGGGDWYNDPEVLPNLARYVNSVLNTNFPIEQSVVKASD' A
#
# COMPACT_ATOMS: atom_id res chain seq x y z
N MET A 1 37.84 -23.80 -4.33
CA MET A 1 37.36 -23.16 -3.08
C MET A 1 36.86 -21.74 -3.32
N LYS A 2 37.66 -20.84 -3.90
CA LYS A 2 37.29 -19.43 -4.20
C LYS A 2 35.95 -19.24 -4.93
N LYS A 3 35.62 -20.10 -5.91
CA LYS A 3 34.34 -20.05 -6.66
C LYS A 3 33.10 -20.30 -5.79
N TYR A 4 33.18 -21.22 -4.82
CA TYR A 4 32.09 -21.51 -3.90
C TYR A 4 31.96 -20.41 -2.85
N THR A 5 33.08 -19.84 -2.41
CA THR A 5 33.10 -18.66 -1.52
C THR A 5 32.40 -17.47 -2.19
N LEU A 6 32.66 -17.21 -3.48
CA LEU A 6 31.99 -16.13 -4.22
C LEU A 6 30.47 -16.35 -4.33
N ILE A 7 30.04 -17.58 -4.64
CA ILE A 7 28.62 -17.93 -4.70
C ILE A 7 27.93 -17.72 -3.35
N LEU A 8 28.57 -18.13 -2.25
CA LEU A 8 28.05 -17.93 -0.90
C LEU A 8 27.93 -16.45 -0.52
N ILE A 9 28.88 -15.62 -0.95
CA ILE A 9 28.82 -14.16 -0.74
C ILE A 9 27.64 -13.57 -1.50
N ILE A 10 27.44 -13.94 -2.77
CA ILE A 10 26.31 -13.44 -3.58
C ILE A 10 24.97 -13.86 -2.97
N LEU A 11 24.86 -15.11 -2.52
CA LEU A 11 23.63 -15.62 -1.91
C LEU A 11 23.31 -14.90 -0.59
N SER A 12 24.34 -14.65 0.23
CA SER A 12 24.23 -13.84 1.46
C SER A 12 23.80 -12.41 1.16
N LEU A 13 24.39 -11.78 0.14
CA LEU A 13 24.05 -10.41 -0.27
C LEU A 13 22.59 -10.32 -0.74
N PHE A 14 22.12 -11.30 -1.50
CA PHE A 14 20.73 -11.38 -1.97
C PHE A 14 19.73 -11.54 -0.82
N ALA A 15 20.06 -12.38 0.17
CA ALA A 15 19.26 -12.56 1.38
C ALA A 15 19.16 -11.27 2.21
N LEU A 16 20.28 -10.54 2.36
CA LEU A 16 20.31 -9.25 3.05
C LEU A 16 19.49 -8.18 2.31
N LEU A 17 19.54 -8.15 0.98
CA LEU A 17 18.76 -7.20 0.18
C LEU A 17 17.25 -7.44 0.32
N SER A 18 16.84 -8.71 0.37
CA SER A 18 15.44 -9.12 0.51
C SER A 18 14.86 -8.75 1.87
N ALA A 19 15.69 -8.72 2.92
CA ALA A 19 15.27 -8.32 4.26
C ALA A 19 14.95 -6.81 4.39
N VAL A 20 15.46 -5.97 3.49
CA VAL A 20 15.21 -4.51 3.49
C VAL A 20 13.87 -4.15 2.84
N ILE A 21 13.28 -5.04 2.03
CA ILE A 21 12.00 -4.80 1.32
C ILE A 21 10.78 -4.99 2.26
N GLY A 22 10.99 -5.01 3.57
CA GLY A 22 9.96 -5.26 4.58
C GLY A 22 9.00 -4.10 4.81
N ASN A 23 7.70 -4.38 4.61
CA ASN A 23 6.53 -3.65 5.12
C ASN A 23 6.48 -2.15 4.84
N ALA A 24 6.49 -1.75 3.57
CA ALA A 24 5.85 -0.49 3.23
C ALA A 24 4.37 -0.61 3.64
N SER A 25 3.96 0.10 4.70
CA SER A 25 2.54 0.24 5.00
C SER A 25 1.86 0.70 3.72
N GLN A 26 0.84 -0.04 3.29
CA GLN A 26 0.11 0.29 2.08
C GLN A 26 -0.74 1.51 2.40
N ILE A 27 -0.16 2.71 2.23
CA ILE A 27 -0.84 3.98 2.43
C ILE A 27 -1.96 4.04 1.40
N GLY A 28 -3.15 4.44 1.81
CA GLY A 28 -4.33 4.48 0.95
C GLY A 28 -5.37 5.46 1.45
N PHE A 29 -6.52 5.47 0.79
CA PHE A 29 -7.63 6.34 1.16
C PHE A 29 -8.56 5.64 2.15
N ALA A 30 -8.98 6.38 3.17
CA ALA A 30 -9.99 5.94 4.12
C ALA A 30 -11.20 6.87 4.06
N ARG A 31 -12.40 6.30 4.06
CA ARG A 31 -13.66 7.03 4.17
C ARG A 31 -14.02 7.16 5.65
N LEU A 32 -14.18 8.39 6.12
CA LEU A 32 -14.52 8.68 7.52
C LEU A 32 -16.03 8.65 7.77
N GLN A 33 -16.48 7.66 8.54
CA GLN A 33 -17.85 7.50 9.01
C GLN A 33 -18.05 8.36 10.25
N TYR A 34 -18.98 9.31 10.14
CA TYR A 34 -19.49 10.07 11.26
C TYR A 34 -20.95 9.67 11.53
N ASP A 35 -21.47 10.00 12.72
CA ASP A 35 -22.79 9.55 13.17
C ASP A 35 -23.99 10.14 12.39
N GLY A 36 -23.74 10.99 11.40
CA GLY A 36 -24.77 11.55 10.52
C GLY A 36 -25.11 10.62 9.35
N GLY A 37 -26.40 10.48 9.01
CA GLY A 37 -26.87 9.43 8.10
C GLY A 37 -26.91 9.73 6.60
N GLY A 38 -26.58 10.95 6.16
CA GLY A 38 -26.83 11.39 4.77
C GLY A 38 -25.63 11.25 3.83
N ASP A 39 -24.57 12.01 4.09
CA ASP A 39 -23.48 12.18 3.12
C ASP A 39 -22.48 11.01 3.11
N TRP A 40 -22.53 10.16 4.14
CA TRP A 40 -21.71 8.95 4.25
C TRP A 40 -21.89 7.99 3.07
N TYR A 41 -23.13 7.87 2.59
CA TYR A 41 -23.52 6.90 1.54
C TYR A 41 -23.37 7.45 0.12
N ASN A 42 -22.98 8.71 -0.05
CA ASN A 42 -22.84 9.28 -1.38
C ASN A 42 -21.63 8.68 -2.10
N ASP A 43 -21.91 8.19 -3.31
CA ASP A 43 -20.98 7.68 -4.32
C ASP A 43 -19.82 6.82 -3.74
N PRO A 44 -20.04 5.51 -3.56
CA PRO A 44 -19.02 4.61 -3.04
C PRO A 44 -17.78 4.53 -3.95
N GLU A 45 -17.87 4.92 -5.22
CA GLU A 45 -16.81 4.78 -6.22
C GLU A 45 -15.81 5.95 -6.22
N VAL A 46 -16.09 7.07 -5.54
CA VAL A 46 -15.22 8.26 -5.54
C VAL A 46 -13.77 7.93 -5.16
N LEU A 47 -13.53 7.24 -4.05
CA LEU A 47 -12.17 6.93 -3.58
C LEU A 47 -11.46 5.88 -4.46
N PRO A 48 -12.11 4.78 -4.89
CA PRO A 48 -11.54 3.89 -5.90
C PRO A 48 -11.16 4.60 -7.21
N ASN A 49 -12.00 5.52 -7.68
CA ASN A 49 -11.75 6.29 -8.90
C ASN A 49 -10.56 7.24 -8.74
N LEU A 50 -10.48 7.92 -7.58
CA LEU A 50 -9.34 8.75 -7.21
C LEU A 50 -8.04 7.93 -7.14
N ALA A 51 -8.07 6.76 -6.49
CA ALA A 51 -6.91 5.89 -6.39
C ALA A 51 -6.40 5.45 -7.77
N ARG A 52 -7.30 5.04 -8.67
CA ARG A 52 -6.94 4.68 -10.06
C ARG A 52 -6.29 5.85 -10.80
N TYR A 53 -6.85 7.05 -10.67
CA TYR A 53 -6.31 8.25 -11.32
C TYR A 53 -4.95 8.64 -10.76
N VAL A 54 -4.79 8.67 -9.43
CA VAL A 54 -3.53 9.08 -8.81
C VAL A 54 -2.42 8.07 -9.11
N ASN A 55 -2.73 6.77 -9.08
CA ASN A 55 -1.78 5.72 -9.48
C ASN A 55 -1.31 5.89 -10.92
N SER A 56 -2.21 6.23 -11.85
CA SER A 56 -1.83 6.43 -13.25
C SER A 56 -1.06 7.72 -13.50
N VAL A 57 -1.34 8.80 -12.75
CA VAL A 57 -0.73 10.12 -12.98
C VAL A 57 0.56 10.32 -12.20
N LEU A 58 0.63 9.86 -10.95
CA LEU A 58 1.77 10.06 -10.06
C LEU A 58 2.68 8.84 -9.94
N ASN A 59 2.39 7.76 -10.69
CA ASN A 59 3.11 6.49 -10.60
C ASN A 59 3.19 5.96 -9.15
N THR A 60 2.07 6.07 -8.43
CA THR A 60 1.89 5.54 -7.07
C THR A 60 1.26 4.15 -7.09
N ASN A 61 1.22 3.49 -5.94
CA ASN A 61 0.59 2.17 -5.76
C ASN A 61 -0.40 2.17 -4.59
N PHE A 62 -1.29 3.16 -4.54
CA PHE A 62 -2.35 3.21 -3.54
C PHE A 62 -3.35 2.06 -3.75
N PRO A 63 -3.87 1.42 -2.68
CA PRO A 63 -4.95 0.46 -2.78
C PRO A 63 -6.15 1.08 -3.50
N ILE A 64 -6.79 0.30 -4.39
CA ILE A 64 -8.05 0.70 -5.02
C ILE A 64 -9.21 0.52 -4.04
N GLU A 65 -9.11 -0.46 -3.14
CA GLU A 65 -10.07 -0.65 -2.06
C GLU A 65 -9.91 0.45 -1.00
N GLN A 66 -11.02 1.08 -0.63
CA GLN A 66 -11.07 2.05 0.46
C GLN A 66 -11.34 1.34 1.78
N SER A 67 -10.72 1.81 2.87
CA SER A 67 -11.14 1.43 4.23
C SER A 67 -12.23 2.37 4.72
N VAL A 68 -13.19 1.85 5.48
CA VAL A 68 -14.16 2.64 6.24
C VAL A 68 -13.65 2.75 7.67
N VAL A 69 -13.53 3.97 8.18
CA VAL A 69 -13.08 4.24 9.56
C VAL A 69 -14.13 5.06 10.27
N LYS A 70 -14.45 4.75 11.52
CA LYS A 70 -15.37 5.58 12.32
C LYS A 70 -14.59 6.60 13.12
N ALA A 71 -15.15 7.80 13.28
CA ALA A 71 -14.56 8.80 14.16
C ALA A 71 -14.54 8.38 15.65
N SER A 72 -15.40 7.43 16.02
CA SER A 72 -15.52 6.87 17.38
C SER A 72 -14.50 5.78 17.70
N ASP A 73 -13.82 5.24 16.68
CA ASP A 73 -12.86 4.13 16.80
C ASP A 73 -11.44 4.68 16.97
#